data_AF-A0AAD8L281-F1
#
_entry.id   AF-A0AAD8L281-F1
#
_cell.length_a   1.000
_cell.length_b   1.000
_cell.length_c   1.000
_cell.angle_alpha   90.00
_cell.angle_beta   90.00
_cell.angle_gamma   90.00
#
_symmetry.space_group_name_H-M   'P 1'
#
loop_
_entity.id
_entity.type
_entity.pdbx_description
1 polymer ?
#
loop_
_entity_poly.entity_id
_entity_poly.type
_entity_poly.pdbx_seq_one_letter_code
_entity_poly.pdbx_strand_id
1 'polypeptide(L)'
;MATEEPTKIDVEVQPAEPPPPPAAAAAPEVEEKAIVPIEPADDTKALATVEKPKETSEDKPSEGSVNRDVVLARVATEKKDALIKAWEESEKSKAENKAQQKLSAIGAWENSKKADIEAELKKFEENLEKKKAKYVEKLKNKIALLHKTAEEKRAVTEAKKGEELLKAEEVAAKYRATGTAPKKGWFSS
;
A
#
# COMPACT_ATOMS: atom_id res chain seq x y z
N MET A 1 -68.23 7.30 -27.09
CA MET A 1 -67.33 7.85 -26.05
C MET A 1 -65.95 7.27 -26.30
N ALA A 2 -64.90 8.09 -26.16
CA ALA A 2 -63.47 7.74 -26.10
C ALA A 2 -62.96 6.55 -26.95
N THR A 3 -62.26 6.87 -28.04
CA THR A 3 -61.21 6.03 -28.62
C THR A 3 -59.86 6.61 -28.24
N GLU A 4 -58.97 5.84 -27.60
CA GLU A 4 -57.57 6.23 -27.38
C GLU A 4 -56.62 5.07 -27.71
N GLU A 5 -55.52 5.38 -28.38
CA GLU A 5 -54.46 4.45 -28.76
C GLU A 5 -53.32 4.51 -27.74
N PRO A 6 -52.64 3.38 -27.43
CA PRO A 6 -51.41 3.42 -26.64
C PRO A 6 -50.22 3.89 -27.50
N THR A 7 -49.74 5.10 -27.24
CA THR A 7 -48.56 5.66 -27.91
C THR A 7 -47.29 4.85 -27.61
N LYS A 8 -46.43 4.69 -28.63
CA LYS A 8 -45.06 4.21 -28.43
C LYS A 8 -44.26 5.25 -27.65
N ILE A 9 -43.39 4.79 -26.76
CA ILE A 9 -42.33 5.60 -26.15
C ILE A 9 -41.01 4.90 -26.41
N ASP A 10 -40.35 5.27 -27.50
CA ASP A 10 -38.94 4.96 -27.72
C ASP A 10 -38.08 5.86 -26.82
N VAL A 11 -37.13 5.28 -26.10
CA VAL A 11 -36.15 6.00 -25.28
C VAL A 11 -34.76 5.52 -25.67
N GLU A 12 -34.22 6.11 -26.72
CA GLU A 12 -32.84 5.89 -27.13
C GLU A 12 -31.89 6.56 -26.12
N VAL A 13 -31.04 5.76 -25.47
CA VAL A 13 -30.10 6.25 -24.45
C VAL A 13 -28.69 6.25 -25.01
N GLN A 14 -28.25 7.43 -25.48
CA GLN A 14 -26.87 7.66 -25.91
C GLN A 14 -25.90 7.53 -24.71
N PRO A 15 -24.74 6.84 -24.85
CA PRO A 15 -23.71 6.81 -23.81
C PRO A 15 -22.95 8.14 -23.73
N ALA A 16 -22.75 8.66 -22.52
CA ALA A 16 -21.84 9.79 -22.29
C ALA A 16 -20.40 9.30 -22.04
N GLU A 17 -19.43 9.93 -22.71
CA GLU A 17 -18.01 9.58 -22.68
C GLU A 17 -17.27 10.21 -21.46
N PRO A 18 -16.28 9.53 -20.85
CA PRO A 18 -15.55 10.07 -19.70
C PRO A 18 -14.48 11.12 -20.08
N PRO A 19 -14.22 12.12 -19.22
CA PRO A 19 -13.21 13.15 -19.49
C PRO A 19 -11.76 12.64 -19.32
N PRO A 20 -10.79 13.20 -20.05
CA PRO A 20 -9.38 12.80 -19.98
C PRO A 20 -8.67 13.31 -18.71
N PRO A 21 -7.57 12.66 -18.28
CA PRO A 21 -6.74 13.13 -17.17
C PRO A 21 -5.85 14.33 -17.57
N PRO A 22 -5.53 15.24 -16.64
CA PRO A 22 -4.59 16.33 -16.90
C PRO A 22 -3.14 15.82 -16.96
N ALA A 23 -2.34 16.39 -17.87
CA ALA A 23 -0.92 16.07 -17.99
C ALA A 23 -0.09 16.72 -16.86
N ALA A 24 0.84 15.97 -16.28
CA ALA A 24 1.84 16.48 -15.35
C ALA A 24 3.08 16.97 -16.12
N ALA A 25 3.57 18.17 -15.80
CA ALA A 25 4.77 18.76 -16.40
C ALA A 25 6.05 18.31 -15.68
N ALA A 26 7.21 18.56 -16.31
CA ALA A 26 8.51 18.09 -15.86
C ALA A 26 9.05 18.81 -14.60
N ALA A 27 9.96 18.14 -13.90
CA ALA A 27 10.88 18.70 -12.91
C ALA A 27 12.33 18.22 -13.23
N PRO A 28 13.37 19.02 -12.96
CA PRO A 28 14.70 18.79 -13.53
C PRO A 28 15.69 17.98 -12.68
N GLU A 29 16.74 17.59 -13.40
CA GLU A 29 18.02 16.95 -13.05
C GLU A 29 18.84 17.61 -11.92
N VAL A 30 19.56 16.79 -11.13
CA VAL A 30 20.66 17.19 -10.23
C VAL A 30 21.73 16.09 -10.26
N GLU A 31 23.01 16.47 -10.28
CA GLU A 31 24.16 15.59 -10.54
C GLU A 31 24.54 14.65 -9.36
N GLU A 32 24.94 13.42 -9.68
CA GLU A 32 25.57 12.47 -8.74
C GLU A 32 27.09 12.40 -8.99
N LYS A 33 27.91 12.45 -7.92
CA LYS A 33 29.38 12.51 -8.04
C LYS A 33 30.07 11.44 -7.19
N ALA A 34 30.43 10.33 -7.84
CA ALA A 34 30.98 9.15 -7.19
C ALA A 34 32.48 9.23 -6.83
N ILE A 35 32.85 8.44 -5.81
CA ILE A 35 34.20 8.14 -5.26
C ILE A 35 34.08 6.64 -4.86
N VAL A 36 34.98 5.68 -5.14
CA VAL A 36 36.44 5.48 -4.90
C VAL A 36 36.99 4.47 -5.96
N PRO A 37 38.32 4.19 -6.15
CA PRO A 37 39.12 3.26 -5.29
C PRO A 37 40.65 3.62 -5.16
N ILE A 38 41.45 3.32 -4.12
CA ILE A 38 41.90 2.01 -3.55
C ILE A 38 42.69 1.17 -4.60
N GLU A 39 43.95 0.71 -4.45
CA GLU A 39 45.10 0.83 -3.50
C GLU A 39 46.36 0.16 -4.22
N PRO A 40 47.53 -0.27 -3.64
CA PRO A 40 48.10 -0.28 -2.26
C PRO A 40 49.62 0.17 -2.19
N ALA A 41 50.39 -0.37 -1.22
CA ALA A 41 51.88 -0.46 -1.10
C ALA A 41 52.69 0.81 -0.73
N ASP A 42 53.82 0.76 0.01
CA ASP A 42 54.76 -0.35 0.29
C ASP A 42 55.30 -0.40 1.74
N ASP A 43 55.88 -1.53 2.14
CA ASP A 43 56.42 -1.81 3.49
C ASP A 43 57.94 -1.55 3.57
N THR A 44 58.47 -0.92 4.63
CA THR A 44 59.93 -1.02 4.94
C THR A 44 60.27 -0.83 6.42
N LYS A 45 60.22 -1.94 7.17
CA LYS A 45 60.64 -2.03 8.58
C LYS A 45 62.11 -2.47 8.70
N ALA A 46 63.03 -1.58 9.04
CA ALA A 46 64.47 -1.88 9.07
C ALA A 46 65.26 -1.22 10.22
N LEU A 47 65.29 -1.84 11.41
CA LEU A 47 66.29 -1.59 12.46
C LEU A 47 66.52 -2.86 13.31
N ALA A 48 67.64 -3.57 13.09
CA ALA A 48 68.12 -4.65 13.98
C ALA A 48 69.58 -5.05 13.65
N THR A 49 70.56 -4.54 14.42
CA THR A 49 71.95 -5.07 14.42
C THR A 49 72.53 -5.03 15.85
N VAL A 50 73.21 -6.11 16.23
CA VAL A 50 73.83 -6.43 17.54
C VAL A 50 75.19 -7.09 17.22
N GLU A 51 76.30 -6.91 17.93
CA GLU A 51 76.56 -6.71 19.37
C GLU A 51 77.79 -5.79 19.61
N LYS A 52 77.98 -5.25 20.83
CA LYS A 52 79.08 -5.64 21.79
C LYS A 52 79.36 -4.54 22.85
N PRO A 53 79.58 -4.85 24.14
CA PRO A 53 79.51 -3.86 25.23
C PRO A 53 80.88 -3.33 25.69
N LYS A 54 80.85 -2.42 26.68
CA LYS A 54 81.99 -2.09 27.54
C LYS A 54 81.55 -2.06 29.00
N GLU A 55 82.18 -2.88 29.83
CA GLU A 55 81.98 -2.89 31.29
C GLU A 55 82.65 -1.69 31.96
N THR A 56 82.14 -1.21 33.10
CA THR A 56 82.97 -0.58 34.15
C THR A 56 82.26 -0.52 35.51
N SER A 57 82.94 -1.02 36.55
CA SER A 57 82.80 -0.68 38.00
C SER A 57 81.43 -0.69 38.68
N GLU A 58 81.29 -1.58 39.67
CA GLU A 58 80.26 -1.54 40.73
C GLU A 58 80.56 -0.44 41.78
N ASP A 59 79.54 0.18 42.39
CA ASP A 59 79.52 0.37 43.86
C ASP A 59 78.11 0.63 44.45
N LYS A 60 77.59 -0.37 45.18
CA LYS A 60 76.61 -0.33 46.30
C LYS A 60 75.18 0.27 46.11
N PRO A 61 74.21 -0.16 46.94
CA PRO A 61 72.78 -0.02 46.62
C PRO A 61 72.14 1.29 47.13
N SER A 62 71.67 2.12 46.18
CA SER A 62 70.56 3.09 46.38
C SER A 62 69.41 2.88 45.37
N GLU A 63 69.54 1.83 44.55
CA GLU A 63 68.76 1.57 43.33
C GLU A 63 67.24 1.48 43.58
N GLY A 64 66.82 1.00 44.75
CA GLY A 64 65.42 0.92 45.15
C GLY A 64 64.70 2.27 45.28
N SER A 65 65.40 3.39 45.50
CA SER A 65 64.76 4.71 45.55
C SER A 65 64.57 5.29 44.15
N VAL A 66 65.62 5.31 43.34
CA VAL A 66 65.56 5.87 41.97
C VAL A 66 64.56 5.09 41.12
N ASN A 67 64.55 3.76 41.20
CA ASN A 67 63.59 2.94 40.47
C ASN A 67 62.15 3.15 40.97
N ARG A 68 61.95 3.42 42.27
CA ARG A 68 60.63 3.80 42.81
C ARG A 68 60.16 5.12 42.24
N ASP A 69 61.01 6.14 42.17
CA ASP A 69 60.63 7.47 41.68
C ASP A 69 60.34 7.45 40.16
N VAL A 70 61.07 6.64 39.38
CA VAL A 70 60.76 6.37 37.97
C VAL A 70 59.41 5.66 37.81
N VAL A 71 59.11 4.65 38.64
CA VAL A 71 57.80 3.97 38.63
C VAL A 71 56.67 4.92 39.05
N LEU A 72 56.87 5.77 40.06
CA LEU A 72 55.89 6.77 40.48
C LEU A 72 55.63 7.82 39.41
N ALA A 73 56.69 8.28 38.71
CA ALA A 73 56.55 9.19 37.57
C ALA A 73 55.74 8.54 36.44
N ARG A 74 56.01 7.27 36.11
CA ARG A 74 55.26 6.49 35.13
C ARG A 74 53.78 6.31 35.50
N VAL A 75 53.49 5.93 36.75
CA VAL A 75 52.10 5.82 37.24
C VAL A 75 51.40 7.18 37.22
N ALA A 76 52.12 8.28 37.45
CA ALA A 76 51.59 9.63 37.35
C ALA A 76 51.32 10.08 35.91
N THR A 77 52.08 9.62 34.90
CA THR A 77 51.74 9.82 33.48
C THR A 77 50.57 8.93 33.06
N GLU A 78 50.59 7.64 33.38
CA GLU A 78 49.49 6.70 33.05
C GLU A 78 48.15 7.16 33.64
N LYS A 79 48.15 7.75 34.85
CA LYS A 79 46.97 8.38 35.46
C LYS A 79 46.49 9.63 34.71
N LYS A 80 47.39 10.46 34.20
CA LYS A 80 47.03 11.64 33.38
C LYS A 80 46.44 11.21 32.05
N ASP A 81 47.07 10.24 31.37
CA ASP A 81 46.64 9.73 30.09
C ASP A 81 45.26 9.04 30.18
N ALA A 82 45.01 8.31 31.28
CA ALA A 82 43.69 7.73 31.56
C ALA A 82 42.62 8.81 31.77
N LEU A 83 42.93 9.91 32.48
CA LEU A 83 42.01 11.03 32.68
C LEU A 83 41.72 11.77 31.36
N ILE A 84 42.74 11.99 30.53
CA ILE A 84 42.60 12.63 29.21
C ILE A 84 41.71 11.77 28.31
N LYS A 85 41.97 10.46 28.22
CA LYS A 85 41.16 9.52 27.43
C LYS A 85 39.71 9.45 27.91
N ALA A 86 39.48 9.43 29.22
CA ALA A 86 38.12 9.44 29.79
C ALA A 86 37.36 10.74 29.50
N TRP A 87 38.06 11.88 29.46
CA TRP A 87 37.46 13.17 29.07
C TRP A 87 37.18 13.23 27.56
N GLU A 88 38.13 12.80 26.73
CA GLU A 88 38.00 12.71 25.27
C GLU A 88 36.80 11.83 24.87
N GLU A 89 36.66 10.67 25.50
CA GLU A 89 35.54 9.76 25.26
C GLU A 89 34.20 10.33 25.76
N SER A 90 34.20 11.10 26.85
CA SER A 90 33.05 11.89 27.28
C SER A 90 32.62 12.91 26.21
N GLU A 91 33.55 13.63 25.59
CA GLU A 91 33.21 14.60 24.54
C GLU A 91 32.76 13.92 23.24
N LYS A 92 33.38 12.81 22.84
CA LYS A 92 32.90 11.96 21.73
C LYS A 92 31.49 11.46 21.97
N SER A 93 31.22 10.89 23.15
CA SER A 93 29.89 10.40 23.53
C SER A 93 28.82 11.50 23.49
N LYS A 94 29.16 12.73 23.94
CA LYS A 94 28.27 13.90 23.82
C LYS A 94 28.03 14.34 22.37
N ALA A 95 29.02 14.22 21.50
CA ALA A 95 28.87 14.54 20.07
C ALA A 95 27.99 13.49 19.37
N GLU A 96 28.29 12.21 19.59
CA GLU A 96 27.56 11.06 19.04
C GLU A 96 26.10 11.06 19.49
N ASN A 97 25.82 11.25 20.78
CA ASN A 97 24.43 11.30 21.26
C ASN A 97 23.63 12.46 20.64
N LYS A 98 24.27 13.61 20.37
CA LYS A 98 23.63 14.73 19.63
C LYS A 98 23.39 14.38 18.16
N ALA A 99 24.26 13.59 17.54
CA ALA A 99 24.05 13.09 16.17
C ALA A 99 22.89 12.09 16.13
N GLN A 100 22.88 11.10 17.02
CA GLN A 100 21.81 10.11 17.16
C GLN A 100 20.43 10.75 17.41
N GLN A 101 20.35 11.77 18.28
CA GLN A 101 19.12 12.53 18.49
C GLN A 101 18.62 13.20 17.20
N LYS A 102 19.52 13.83 16.42
CA LYS A 102 19.16 14.46 15.14
C LYS A 102 18.71 13.44 14.09
N LEU A 103 19.44 12.33 13.94
CA LEU A 103 19.08 11.25 13.01
C LEU A 103 17.73 10.63 13.37
N SER A 104 17.47 10.42 14.67
CA SER A 104 16.17 9.92 15.16
C SER A 104 15.03 10.90 14.87
N ALA A 105 15.27 12.22 15.04
CA ALA A 105 14.29 13.25 14.73
C ALA A 105 13.99 13.36 13.21
N ILE A 106 15.01 13.20 12.36
CA ILE A 106 14.87 13.15 10.90
C ILE A 106 14.04 11.93 10.50
N GLY A 107 14.41 10.72 10.94
CA GLY A 107 13.67 9.49 10.62
C GLY A 107 12.22 9.49 11.13
N ALA A 108 11.96 10.10 12.29
CA ALA A 108 10.59 10.30 12.80
C ALA A 108 9.77 11.27 11.92
N TRP A 109 10.39 12.35 11.44
CA TRP A 109 9.74 13.31 10.53
C TRP A 109 9.49 12.70 9.14
N GLU A 110 10.46 11.98 8.58
CA GLU A 110 10.32 11.23 7.33
C GLU A 110 9.19 10.19 7.42
N ASN A 111 9.16 9.40 8.51
CA ASN A 111 8.09 8.44 8.74
C ASN A 111 6.71 9.11 8.89
N SER A 112 6.63 10.29 9.53
CA SER A 112 5.38 11.08 9.55
C SER A 112 4.95 11.51 8.15
N LYS A 113 5.88 12.01 7.32
CA LYS A 113 5.57 12.44 5.94
C LYS A 113 5.17 11.27 5.05
N LYS A 114 5.78 10.09 5.27
CA LYS A 114 5.40 8.84 4.60
C LYS A 114 3.99 8.41 5.00
N ALA A 115 3.67 8.43 6.28
CA ALA A 115 2.34 8.10 6.79
C ALA A 115 1.23 9.06 6.29
N ASP A 116 1.53 10.36 6.16
CA ASP A 116 0.61 11.33 5.54
C ASP A 116 0.25 10.92 4.11
N ILE A 117 1.26 10.60 3.28
CA ILE A 117 1.10 10.20 1.87
C ILE A 117 0.40 8.84 1.74
N GLU A 118 0.75 7.86 2.58
CA GLU A 118 0.09 6.54 2.62
C GLU A 118 -1.39 6.65 3.01
N ALA A 119 -1.74 7.59 3.89
CA ALA A 119 -3.13 7.89 4.25
C ALA A 119 -3.92 8.54 3.09
N GLU A 120 -3.30 9.44 2.31
CA GLU A 120 -3.93 10.01 1.11
C GLU A 120 -4.14 8.96 0.01
N LEU A 121 -3.15 8.09 -0.23
CA LEU A 121 -3.25 6.96 -1.16
C LEU A 121 -4.42 6.05 -0.78
N LYS A 122 -4.48 5.59 0.48
CA LYS A 122 -5.56 4.73 0.97
C LYS A 122 -6.94 5.40 0.85
N LYS A 123 -7.03 6.70 1.12
CA LYS A 123 -8.24 7.50 0.94
C LYS A 123 -8.68 7.56 -0.53
N PHE A 124 -7.75 7.56 -1.48
CA PHE A 124 -8.08 7.48 -2.90
C PHE A 124 -8.59 6.08 -3.30
N GLU A 125 -7.90 5.01 -2.87
CA GLU A 125 -8.32 3.61 -3.09
C GLU A 125 -9.72 3.33 -2.55
N GLU A 126 -10.00 3.71 -1.30
CA GLU A 126 -11.33 3.60 -0.70
C GLU A 126 -12.41 4.30 -1.54
N ASN A 127 -12.10 5.47 -2.12
CA ASN A 127 -13.04 6.21 -2.96
C ASN A 127 -13.24 5.55 -4.34
N LEU A 128 -12.23 4.86 -4.88
CA LEU A 128 -12.40 4.04 -6.09
C LEU A 128 -13.28 2.82 -5.80
N GLU A 129 -13.03 2.07 -4.72
CA GLU A 129 -13.84 0.89 -4.41
C GLU A 129 -15.29 1.27 -4.07
N LYS A 130 -15.51 2.39 -3.36
CA LYS A 130 -16.86 2.96 -3.11
C LYS A 130 -17.57 3.35 -4.42
N LYS A 131 -16.86 3.81 -5.45
CA LYS A 131 -17.44 4.08 -6.79
C LYS A 131 -17.76 2.77 -7.54
N LYS A 132 -16.82 1.83 -7.54
CA LYS A 132 -16.92 0.51 -8.19
C LYS A 132 -18.08 -0.31 -7.63
N ALA A 133 -18.21 -0.40 -6.29
CA ALA A 133 -19.32 -1.07 -5.62
C ALA A 133 -20.69 -0.50 -6.05
N LYS A 134 -20.84 0.84 -6.02
CA LYS A 134 -22.07 1.53 -6.46
C LYS A 134 -22.38 1.29 -7.95
N TYR A 135 -21.38 1.11 -8.81
CA TYR A 135 -21.60 0.78 -10.21
C TYR A 135 -22.05 -0.67 -10.41
N VAL A 136 -21.40 -1.62 -9.72
CA VAL A 136 -21.79 -3.04 -9.70
C VAL A 136 -23.22 -3.21 -9.16
N GLU A 137 -23.59 -2.47 -8.11
CA GLU A 137 -24.95 -2.43 -7.57
C GLU A 137 -25.97 -1.93 -8.62
N LYS A 138 -25.67 -0.80 -9.29
CA LYS A 138 -26.52 -0.29 -10.38
C LYS A 138 -26.72 -1.30 -11.51
N LEU A 139 -25.69 -2.05 -11.88
CA LEU A 139 -25.81 -3.12 -12.88
C LEU A 139 -26.67 -4.29 -12.39
N LYS A 140 -26.47 -4.76 -11.15
CA LYS A 140 -27.31 -5.79 -10.52
C LYS A 140 -28.79 -5.36 -10.46
N ASN A 141 -29.05 -4.11 -10.11
CA ASN A 141 -30.41 -3.56 -10.06
C ASN A 141 -31.06 -3.47 -11.45
N LYS A 142 -30.31 -3.10 -12.50
CA LYS A 142 -30.79 -3.19 -13.90
C LYS A 142 -31.14 -4.63 -14.30
N ILE A 143 -30.31 -5.60 -13.94
CA ILE A 143 -30.56 -7.02 -14.20
C ILE A 143 -31.84 -7.47 -13.47
N ALA A 144 -31.98 -7.16 -12.17
CA ALA A 144 -33.16 -7.50 -11.40
C ALA A 144 -34.46 -6.90 -11.97
N LEU A 145 -34.41 -5.66 -12.46
CA LEU A 145 -35.55 -5.02 -13.14
C LEU A 145 -35.92 -5.75 -14.44
N LEU A 146 -34.95 -6.17 -15.26
CA LEU A 146 -35.21 -6.96 -16.47
C LEU A 146 -35.86 -8.32 -16.15
N HIS A 147 -35.38 -9.03 -15.12
CA HIS A 147 -35.98 -10.28 -14.65
C HIS A 147 -37.43 -10.06 -14.19
N LYS A 148 -37.66 -9.07 -13.31
CA LYS A 148 -39.00 -8.70 -12.84
C LYS A 148 -39.95 -8.39 -14.00
N THR A 149 -39.55 -7.55 -14.96
CA THR A 149 -40.38 -7.20 -16.13
C THR A 149 -40.67 -8.41 -17.03
N ALA A 150 -39.74 -9.36 -17.14
CA ALA A 150 -39.98 -10.62 -17.87
C ALA A 150 -40.96 -11.55 -17.13
N GLU A 151 -40.87 -11.61 -15.80
CA GLU A 151 -41.76 -12.40 -14.94
C GLU A 151 -43.18 -11.82 -14.89
N GLU A 152 -43.33 -10.50 -14.81
CA GLU A 152 -44.62 -9.80 -14.94
C GLU A 152 -45.30 -10.13 -16.28
N LYS A 153 -44.54 -10.11 -17.39
CA LYS A 153 -45.07 -10.49 -18.73
C LYS A 153 -45.50 -11.96 -18.80
N ARG A 154 -44.75 -12.88 -18.18
CA ARG A 154 -45.12 -14.30 -18.07
C ARG A 154 -46.40 -14.47 -17.26
N ALA A 155 -46.50 -13.83 -16.10
CA ALA A 155 -47.67 -13.88 -15.23
C ALA A 155 -48.94 -13.35 -15.93
N VAL A 156 -48.86 -12.23 -16.66
CA VAL A 156 -49.97 -11.70 -17.46
C VAL A 156 -50.37 -12.67 -18.58
N THR A 157 -49.43 -13.37 -19.19
CA THR A 157 -49.71 -14.35 -20.25
C THR A 157 -50.41 -15.58 -19.69
N GLU A 158 -49.91 -16.13 -18.58
CA GLU A 158 -50.49 -17.30 -17.93
C GLU A 158 -51.88 -17.00 -17.33
N ALA A 159 -52.10 -15.78 -16.81
CA ALA A 159 -53.42 -15.32 -16.36
C ALA A 159 -54.44 -15.25 -17.50
N LYS A 160 -54.08 -14.68 -18.66
CA LYS A 160 -54.95 -14.64 -19.86
C LYS A 160 -55.29 -16.03 -20.38
N LYS A 161 -54.31 -16.93 -20.42
CA LYS A 161 -54.50 -18.34 -20.76
C LYS A 161 -55.47 -19.04 -19.80
N GLY A 162 -55.38 -18.77 -18.49
CA GLY A 162 -56.35 -19.24 -17.50
C GLY A 162 -57.76 -18.69 -17.74
N GLU A 163 -57.87 -17.39 -18.04
CA GLU A 163 -59.14 -16.73 -18.38
C GLU A 163 -59.80 -17.33 -19.63
N GLU A 164 -59.02 -17.62 -20.68
CA GLU A 164 -59.49 -18.26 -21.91
C GLU A 164 -59.93 -19.72 -21.69
N LEU A 165 -59.20 -20.48 -20.86
CA LEU A 165 -59.60 -21.84 -20.47
C LEU A 165 -60.92 -21.85 -19.68
N LEU A 166 -61.07 -20.98 -18.68
CA LEU A 166 -62.32 -20.86 -17.90
C LEU A 166 -63.50 -20.45 -18.78
N LYS A 167 -63.32 -19.53 -19.75
CA LYS A 167 -64.35 -19.19 -20.74
C LYS A 167 -64.74 -20.40 -21.60
N ALA A 168 -63.77 -21.21 -22.03
CA ALA A 168 -64.02 -22.42 -22.81
C ALA A 168 -64.78 -23.48 -21.98
N GLU A 169 -64.43 -23.65 -20.70
CA GLU A 169 -65.12 -24.54 -19.77
C GLU A 169 -66.56 -24.08 -19.48
N GLU A 170 -66.78 -22.79 -19.25
CA GLU A 170 -68.11 -22.18 -19.13
C GLU A 170 -68.97 -22.43 -20.36
N VAL A 171 -68.42 -22.21 -21.57
CA VAL A 171 -69.14 -22.42 -22.83
C VAL A 171 -69.45 -23.91 -23.03
N ALA A 172 -68.52 -24.79 -22.71
CA ALA A 172 -68.77 -26.24 -22.74
C ALA A 172 -69.82 -26.66 -21.70
N ALA A 173 -69.85 -26.07 -20.50
CA ALA A 173 -70.87 -26.31 -19.49
C ALA A 173 -72.27 -25.83 -19.96
N LYS A 174 -72.34 -24.64 -20.57
CA LYS A 174 -73.58 -24.11 -21.18
C LYS A 174 -74.10 -25.03 -22.29
N TYR A 175 -73.24 -25.57 -23.14
CA TYR A 175 -73.63 -26.56 -24.15
C TYR A 175 -74.12 -27.89 -23.54
N ARG A 176 -73.42 -28.44 -22.54
CA ARG A 176 -73.84 -29.66 -21.82
C ARG A 176 -75.22 -29.48 -21.16
N ALA A 177 -75.46 -28.33 -20.52
CA ALA A 177 -76.73 -28.03 -19.83
C ALA A 177 -77.91 -27.79 -20.79
N THR A 178 -77.64 -27.31 -22.01
CA THR A 178 -78.67 -27.03 -23.04
C THR A 178 -78.83 -28.14 -24.08
N GLY A 179 -78.11 -29.26 -23.95
CA GLY A 179 -78.16 -30.39 -24.89
C GLY A 179 -77.74 -30.05 -26.33
N THR A 180 -77.16 -28.87 -26.56
CA THR A 180 -76.91 -28.32 -27.89
C THR A 180 -75.44 -28.46 -28.27
N ALA A 181 -75.14 -28.95 -29.48
CA ALA A 181 -73.77 -29.10 -29.95
C ALA A 181 -73.09 -27.75 -30.30
N PRO A 182 -71.77 -27.60 -30.12
CA PRO A 182 -71.02 -26.43 -30.57
C PRO A 182 -71.13 -26.23 -32.10
N LYS A 183 -71.52 -25.03 -32.54
CA LYS A 183 -71.89 -24.76 -33.95
C LYS A 183 -70.72 -24.68 -34.93
N LYS A 184 -69.46 -24.76 -34.46
CA LYS A 184 -68.26 -24.94 -35.29
C LYS A 184 -67.17 -25.58 -34.43
N GLY A 185 -66.55 -26.65 -34.92
CA GLY A 185 -65.46 -27.34 -34.24
C GLY A 185 -64.39 -27.78 -35.24
N TRP A 186 -63.14 -27.87 -34.78
CA TRP A 186 -62.00 -28.35 -35.58
C TRP A 186 -62.03 -29.88 -35.80
N PHE A 187 -62.92 -30.60 -35.10
CA PHE A 187 -63.08 -32.06 -35.14
C PHE A 187 -63.74 -32.64 -36.41
N SER A 188 -63.91 -31.83 -37.46
CA SER A 188 -64.37 -32.30 -38.77
C SER A 188 -63.21 -32.25 -39.76
N SER A 189 -62.42 -33.32 -39.77
CA SER A 189 -61.40 -33.63 -40.78
C SER A 189 -61.90 -34.73 -41.73
#